data_AF-A0A4S8LZY3-F1
#
_entry.id   AF-A0A4S8LZY3-F1
#
_cell.length_a   1.000
_cell.length_b   1.000
_cell.length_c   1.000
_cell.angle_alpha   90.00
_cell.angle_beta   90.00
_cell.angle_gamma   90.00
#
_symmetry.space_group_name_H-M   'P 1'
#
loop_
_entity.id
_entity.type
_entity.pdbx_description
1 polymer ?
#
loop_
_entity_poly.entity_id
_entity_poly.type
_entity_poly.pdbx_seq_one_letter_code
_entity_poly.pdbx_strand_id
1 'polypeptide(L)'
;IYQWWPRDPNGPIIKETFYTIAGKRAPNAHASWSENVLGFYLTKRIPTTPQLASVVSQSRMAAYCRKIGEVDFAKDQLVQADQERDPRRREWANVTRIWEDRDAMIRYGFEGKSMRDEKHQDSPYNLQQTIPFHLLPEQLVVHDPFDLLNV
;
A
#
# COMPACT_ATOMS: atom_id res chain seq x y z
N ILE A 1 14.94 3.82 -1.57
CA ILE A 1 16.05 2.88 -1.87
C ILE A 1 15.72 1.59 -1.14
N TYR A 2 15.66 0.45 -1.83
CA TYR A 2 15.36 -0.85 -1.21
C TYR A 2 16.63 -1.47 -0.62
N GLN A 3 16.50 -2.10 0.55
CA GLN A 3 17.58 -2.89 1.16
C GLN A 3 17.63 -4.30 0.56
N TRP A 4 18.79 -4.95 0.62
CA TRP A 4 18.93 -6.34 0.18
C TRP A 4 18.70 -7.30 1.35
N TRP A 5 17.89 -8.33 1.12
CA TRP A 5 17.74 -9.43 2.05
C TRP A 5 18.96 -10.35 1.96
N PRO A 6 19.66 -10.62 3.08
CA PRO A 6 20.79 -11.55 3.08
C PRO A 6 20.36 -12.97 2.71
N ARG A 7 21.09 -13.62 1.81
CA ARG A 7 20.86 -15.01 1.39
C ARG A 7 22.12 -15.81 1.60
N ASP A 8 21.95 -17.11 1.85
CA ASP A 8 23.05 -18.06 1.75
C ASP A 8 23.60 -18.06 0.30
N PRO A 9 24.90 -17.81 0.07
CA PRO A 9 25.51 -17.91 -1.25
C PRO A 9 25.36 -19.28 -1.90
N ASN A 10 25.21 -20.34 -1.11
CA ASN A 10 24.98 -21.71 -1.55
C ASN A 10 23.50 -22.15 -1.41
N GLY A 11 22.63 -21.21 -1.05
CA GLY A 11 21.22 -21.46 -0.81
C GLY A 11 20.46 -21.91 -2.06
N PRO A 12 19.28 -22.53 -1.90
CA PRO A 12 18.46 -22.93 -3.03
C PRO A 12 17.95 -21.73 -3.84
N ILE A 13 17.72 -21.99 -5.12
CA ILE A 13 17.01 -21.07 -6.01
C ILE A 13 15.59 -20.85 -5.48
N ILE A 14 15.16 -19.59 -5.45
CA ILE A 14 13.77 -19.22 -5.17
C ILE A 14 12.91 -19.72 -6.33
N LYS A 15 12.17 -20.81 -6.10
CA LYS A 15 11.22 -21.39 -7.05
C LYS A 15 9.85 -20.72 -6.95
N GLU A 16 8.96 -21.03 -7.89
CA GLU A 16 7.57 -20.53 -7.93
C GLU A 16 6.80 -20.75 -6.62
N THR A 17 7.14 -21.82 -5.89
CA THR A 17 6.62 -22.11 -4.54
C THR A 17 6.88 -21.00 -3.53
N PHE A 18 7.75 -20.03 -3.83
CA PHE A 18 7.95 -18.85 -3.01
C PHE A 18 6.71 -17.95 -2.96
N TYR A 19 5.97 -17.81 -4.07
CA TYR A 19 4.77 -17.00 -4.12
C TYR A 19 3.60 -17.65 -3.38
N THR A 20 3.66 -18.97 -3.16
CA THR A 20 2.68 -19.70 -2.36
C THR A 20 2.99 -19.68 -0.86
N ILE A 21 4.17 -19.18 -0.45
CA ILE A 21 4.51 -19.04 0.98
C ILE A 21 3.73 -17.90 1.60
N ALA A 22 3.05 -18.24 2.70
CA ALA A 22 2.27 -17.30 3.50
C ALA A 22 3.21 -16.35 4.26
N GLY A 23 3.31 -15.12 3.76
CA GLY A 23 3.67 -13.95 4.57
C GLY A 23 2.41 -13.17 4.94
N LYS A 24 2.58 -12.06 5.66
CA LYS A 24 1.47 -11.13 5.94
C LYS A 24 0.98 -10.52 4.63
N ARG A 25 -0.33 -10.40 4.48
CA ARG A 25 -1.01 -9.90 3.27
C ARG A 25 -1.77 -8.63 3.56
N ALA A 26 -1.93 -7.80 2.53
CA ALA A 26 -2.68 -6.57 2.69
C ALA A 26 -4.17 -6.91 2.85
N PRO A 27 -4.94 -6.11 3.64
CA PRO A 27 -6.37 -6.38 3.85
C PRO A 27 -7.22 -6.39 2.57
N ASN A 28 -6.73 -5.79 1.48
CA ASN A 28 -7.35 -5.77 0.16
C ASN A 28 -6.92 -6.94 -0.74
N ALA A 29 -6.57 -8.09 -0.15
CA ALA A 29 -6.11 -9.31 -0.83
C ALA A 29 -4.78 -9.19 -1.60
N HIS A 30 -4.07 -8.06 -1.54
CA HIS A 30 -2.76 -7.93 -2.17
C HIS A 30 -1.76 -8.87 -1.48
N ALA A 31 -1.01 -9.64 -2.29
CA ALA A 31 -0.17 -10.71 -1.80
C ALA A 31 1.02 -10.25 -0.93
N SER A 32 1.39 -8.97 -1.00
CA SER A 32 2.52 -8.41 -0.27
C SER A 32 2.03 -7.30 0.66
N TRP A 33 2.55 -7.28 1.88
CA TRP A 33 2.29 -6.22 2.85
C TRP A 33 3.51 -6.02 3.73
N SER A 34 3.70 -4.78 4.17
CA SER A 34 4.66 -4.40 5.19
C SER A 34 4.09 -3.25 6.01
N GLU A 35 4.42 -3.18 7.31
CA GLU A 35 3.98 -2.06 8.17
C GLU A 35 4.52 -0.70 7.69
N ASN A 36 5.72 -0.70 7.12
CA ASN A 36 6.39 0.49 6.62
C ASN A 36 7.16 0.18 5.33
N VAL A 37 7.63 1.24 4.65
CA VAL A 37 8.34 1.11 3.37
C VAL A 37 9.69 0.37 3.45
N LEU A 38 10.28 0.28 4.66
CA LEU A 38 11.56 -0.39 4.87
C LEU A 38 11.43 -1.91 5.02
N GLY A 39 10.24 -2.44 5.27
CA GLY A 39 9.99 -3.88 5.29
C GLY A 39 9.84 -4.50 3.89
N PHE A 40 10.18 -3.77 2.83
CA PHE A 40 10.33 -4.31 1.47
C PHE A 40 11.81 -4.44 1.13
N TYR A 41 12.21 -5.65 0.73
CA TYR A 41 13.58 -6.00 0.41
C TYR A 41 13.71 -6.46 -1.04
N LEU A 42 14.89 -6.24 -1.62
CA LEU A 42 15.35 -6.97 -2.79
C LEU A 42 15.97 -8.29 -2.34
N THR A 43 15.59 -9.39 -2.96
CA THR A 43 16.23 -10.70 -2.74
C THR A 43 16.78 -11.24 -4.05
N LYS A 44 17.93 -11.93 -4.00
CA LYS A 44 18.48 -12.64 -5.15
C LYS A 44 17.69 -13.93 -5.33
N ARG A 45 17.03 -14.11 -6.49
CA ARG A 45 16.32 -15.38 -6.78
C ARG A 45 17.29 -16.55 -6.93
N ILE A 46 18.44 -16.29 -7.54
CA ILE A 46 19.56 -17.21 -7.62
C ILE A 46 20.72 -16.53 -6.88
N PRO A 47 21.29 -17.12 -5.80
CA PRO A 47 22.33 -16.45 -5.01
C PRO A 47 23.53 -15.95 -5.82
N THR A 48 23.92 -16.70 -6.85
CA THR A 48 25.04 -16.41 -7.74
C THR A 48 24.73 -15.43 -8.88
N THR A 49 23.45 -15.14 -9.15
CA THR A 49 23.03 -14.27 -10.26
C THR A 49 22.34 -13.02 -9.73
N PRO A 50 23.10 -11.96 -9.37
CA PRO A 50 22.55 -10.76 -8.73
C PRO A 50 21.57 -9.97 -9.60
N GLN A 51 21.62 -10.15 -10.93
CA GLN A 51 20.72 -9.48 -11.87
C GLN A 51 19.28 -9.97 -11.76
N LEU A 52 19.06 -11.19 -11.23
CA LEU A 52 17.73 -11.78 -11.09
C LEU A 52 17.16 -11.49 -9.68
N ALA A 53 16.89 -10.21 -9.42
CA ALA A 53 16.35 -9.75 -8.14
C ALA A 53 14.80 -9.72 -8.15
N SER A 54 14.19 -9.81 -6.98
CA SER A 54 12.75 -9.61 -6.81
C SER A 54 12.47 -8.83 -5.54
N VAL A 55 11.44 -7.99 -5.57
CA VAL A 55 10.97 -7.25 -4.39
C VAL A 55 10.04 -8.15 -3.58
N VAL A 56 10.32 -8.27 -2.29
CA VAL A 56 9.61 -9.16 -1.37
C VAL A 56 9.34 -8.45 -0.05
N SER A 57 8.23 -8.79 0.62
CA SER A 57 7.99 -8.30 1.98
C SER A 57 8.83 -9.08 3.01
N GLN A 58 9.16 -8.42 4.11
CA GLN A 58 9.96 -9.00 5.18
C GLN A 58 9.31 -10.25 5.78
N SER A 59 8.00 -10.23 6.06
CA SER A 59 7.28 -11.39 6.60
C SER A 59 7.27 -12.59 5.66
N ARG A 60 7.13 -12.37 4.33
CA ARG A 60 7.22 -13.48 3.36
C ARG A 60 8.62 -14.05 3.32
N MET A 61 9.63 -13.18 3.26
CA MET A 61 11.02 -13.62 3.15
C MET A 61 11.47 -14.34 4.42
N ALA A 62 11.06 -13.86 5.59
CA ALA A 62 11.27 -14.53 6.87
C ALA A 62 10.66 -15.94 6.91
N ALA A 63 9.38 -16.07 6.48
CA ALA A 63 8.71 -17.36 6.41
C ALA A 63 9.43 -18.33 5.45
N TYR A 64 9.93 -17.83 4.31
CA TYR A 64 10.69 -18.64 3.38
C TYR A 64 12.04 -19.10 3.95
N CYS A 65 12.84 -18.17 4.52
CA CYS A 65 14.13 -18.49 5.14
C CYS A 65 13.98 -19.57 6.21
N ARG A 66 12.97 -19.46 7.08
CA ARG A 66 12.67 -20.49 8.09
C ARG A 66 12.35 -21.85 7.47
N LYS A 67 11.57 -21.86 6.37
CA LYS A 67 11.20 -23.10 5.67
C LYS A 67 12.40 -23.82 5.06
N ILE A 68 13.38 -23.09 4.54
CA ILE A 68 14.56 -23.68 3.88
C ILE A 68 15.77 -23.81 4.80
N GLY A 69 15.67 -23.36 6.06
CA GLY A 69 16.76 -23.41 7.03
C GLY A 69 17.80 -22.28 6.90
N GLU A 70 17.56 -21.25 6.09
CA GLU A 70 18.44 -20.08 5.95
C GLU A 70 18.21 -19.06 7.09
N VAL A 71 18.20 -19.51 8.34
CA VAL A 71 17.93 -18.62 9.50
C VAL A 71 19.15 -17.86 9.98
N ASP A 72 20.36 -18.39 9.76
CA ASP A 72 21.59 -17.78 10.28
C ASP A 72 22.10 -16.59 9.47
N PHE A 73 21.70 -16.47 8.20
CA PHE A 73 22.18 -15.43 7.29
C PHE A 73 21.44 -14.10 7.45
N ALA A 74 20.20 -14.12 7.92
CA ALA A 74 19.31 -12.97 7.98
C ALA A 74 18.76 -12.72 9.40
N LYS A 75 19.58 -12.95 10.44
CA LYS A 75 19.16 -12.90 11.86
C LYS A 75 18.45 -11.60 12.21
N ASP A 76 19.06 -10.46 11.88
CA ASP A 76 18.50 -9.14 12.20
C ASP A 76 17.18 -8.90 11.46
N GLN A 77 17.11 -9.28 10.19
CA GLN A 77 15.88 -9.13 9.39
C GLN A 77 14.78 -10.07 9.87
N LEU A 78 15.11 -11.26 10.38
CA LEU A 78 14.16 -12.18 10.99
C LEU A 78 13.60 -11.60 12.30
N VAL A 79 14.45 -11.04 13.16
CA VAL A 79 14.01 -10.35 14.39
C VAL A 79 13.10 -9.18 14.05
N GLN A 80 13.47 -8.36 13.06
CA GLN A 80 12.64 -7.26 12.58
C GLN A 80 11.30 -7.75 12.00
N ALA A 81 11.31 -8.84 11.24
CA ALA A 81 10.11 -9.44 10.67
C ALA A 81 9.16 -9.98 11.75
N ASP A 82 9.69 -10.52 12.85
CA ASP A 82 8.88 -11.02 13.97
C ASP A 82 8.26 -9.90 14.79
N GLN A 83 8.91 -8.74 14.84
CA GLN A 83 8.39 -7.54 15.48
C GLN A 83 7.38 -6.77 14.61
N GLU A 84 7.21 -7.17 13.35
CA GLU A 84 6.26 -6.54 12.44
C GLU A 84 4.84 -6.63 12.99
N ARG A 85 4.11 -5.52 13.00
CA ARG A 85 2.69 -5.56 13.36
C ARG A 85 1.87 -6.34 12.35
N ASP A 86 0.65 -6.68 12.70
CA ASP A 86 -0.28 -7.31 11.77
C ASP A 86 -0.93 -6.28 10.83
N PRO A 87 -1.31 -6.71 9.61
CA PRO A 87 -2.08 -5.87 8.71
C PRO A 87 -3.35 -5.43 9.39
N ARG A 88 -3.55 -4.11 9.48
CA ARG A 88 -4.78 -3.52 9.98
C ARG A 88 -5.58 -2.93 8.85
N ARG A 89 -6.89 -3.15 8.88
CA ARG A 89 -7.82 -2.40 8.04
C ARG A 89 -7.79 -0.95 8.52
N ARG A 90 -7.49 -0.02 7.62
CA ARG A 90 -7.80 1.39 7.88
C ARG A 90 -9.24 1.60 7.47
N GLU A 91 -10.04 2.07 8.41
CA GLU A 91 -11.35 2.62 8.08
C GLU A 91 -11.15 3.82 7.15
N TRP A 92 -12.14 4.01 6.28
CA TRP A 92 -12.19 5.15 5.39
C TRP A 92 -12.11 6.43 6.23
N ALA A 93 -11.37 7.42 5.71
CA ALA A 93 -11.31 8.72 6.38
C ALA A 93 -12.71 9.34 6.38
N ASN A 94 -13.14 9.91 7.51
CA ASN A 94 -14.42 10.59 7.56
C ASN A 94 -14.37 11.83 6.65
N VAL A 95 -14.94 11.68 5.45
CA VAL A 95 -14.89 12.68 4.39
C VAL A 95 -15.57 13.96 4.84
N THR A 96 -16.69 13.87 5.57
CA THR A 96 -17.38 15.01 6.16
C THR A 96 -16.45 15.82 7.05
N ARG A 97 -15.71 15.16 7.94
CA ARG A 97 -14.75 15.82 8.82
C ARG A 97 -13.62 16.50 8.05
N ILE A 98 -13.12 15.89 6.98
CA ILE A 98 -12.10 16.51 6.12
C ILE A 98 -12.64 17.81 5.50
N TRP A 99 -13.90 17.82 5.06
CA TRP A 99 -14.53 19.02 4.52
C TRP A 99 -14.77 20.08 5.61
N GLU A 100 -15.25 19.71 6.78
CA GLU A 100 -15.43 20.62 7.91
C GLU A 100 -14.12 21.27 8.36
N ASP A 101 -13.05 20.47 8.49
CA ASP A 101 -11.72 20.95 8.85
C ASP A 101 -11.19 21.91 7.77
N ARG A 102 -11.41 21.61 6.49
CA ARG A 102 -11.01 22.48 5.37
C ARG A 102 -11.81 23.78 5.32
N ASP A 103 -13.12 23.72 5.50
CA ASP A 103 -13.99 24.89 5.60
C ASP A 103 -13.57 25.79 6.77
N ALA A 104 -13.17 25.21 7.90
CA ALA A 104 -12.62 25.97 9.02
C ALA A 104 -11.31 26.67 8.63
N MET A 105 -10.39 25.97 7.96
CA MET A 105 -9.14 26.56 7.47
C MET A 105 -9.37 27.73 6.51
N ILE A 106 -10.39 27.64 5.64
CA ILE A 106 -10.82 28.72 4.76
C ILE A 106 -11.39 29.89 5.56
N ARG A 107 -12.31 29.63 6.51
CA ARG A 107 -12.91 30.68 7.36
C ARG A 107 -11.86 31.45 8.17
N TYR A 108 -10.85 30.76 8.67
CA TYR A 108 -9.76 31.37 9.43
C TYR A 108 -8.68 32.00 8.55
N GLY A 109 -8.81 31.92 7.21
CA GLY A 109 -7.89 32.54 6.27
C GLY A 109 -6.52 31.85 6.18
N PHE A 110 -6.39 30.62 6.67
CA PHE A 110 -5.19 29.80 6.48
C PHE A 110 -5.12 29.20 5.07
N GLU A 111 -6.27 28.99 4.44
CA GLU A 111 -6.40 28.50 3.07
C GLU A 111 -7.36 29.38 2.25
N GLY A 112 -7.18 29.36 0.93
CA GLY A 112 -7.95 30.18 -0.01
C GLY A 112 -7.24 31.49 -0.33
N LYS A 113 -7.25 31.88 -1.62
CA LYS A 113 -6.82 33.21 -2.06
C LYS A 113 -8.04 34.12 -2.10
N SER A 114 -7.85 35.38 -1.73
CA SER A 114 -8.88 36.41 -1.93
C SER A 114 -9.24 36.51 -3.41
N MET A 115 -10.53 36.42 -3.73
CA MET A 115 -11.09 36.57 -5.10
C MET A 115 -10.73 37.89 -5.78
N ARG A 116 -10.07 38.84 -5.09
CA ARG A 116 -9.69 40.14 -5.64
C ARG A 116 -8.47 40.10 -6.55
N ASP A 117 -7.64 39.05 -6.49
CA ASP A 117 -6.37 38.99 -7.22
C ASP A 117 -6.35 38.01 -8.41
N GLU A 118 -7.43 37.26 -8.64
CA GLU A 118 -7.49 36.29 -9.75
C GLU A 118 -8.35 36.86 -10.88
N LYS A 119 -7.68 37.32 -11.96
CA LYS A 119 -8.32 37.45 -13.27
C LYS A 119 -8.87 36.07 -13.63
N HIS A 120 -10.19 35.92 -13.54
CA HIS A 120 -10.93 34.70 -13.86
C HIS A 120 -10.45 34.09 -15.18
N GLN A 121 -9.78 32.95 -15.08
CA GLN A 121 -9.75 31.97 -16.14
C GLN A 121 -10.42 30.73 -15.56
N ASP A 122 -11.74 30.75 -15.59
CA ASP A 122 -12.59 29.65 -15.13
C ASP A 122 -12.31 28.41 -15.99
N SER A 123 -11.45 27.53 -15.49
CA SER A 123 -11.52 26.12 -15.87
C SER A 123 -12.44 25.45 -14.84
N PRO A 124 -13.65 25.04 -15.22
CA PRO A 124 -14.51 24.30 -14.31
C PRO A 124 -13.77 23.02 -13.92
N TYR A 125 -13.75 22.73 -12.61
CA TYR A 125 -13.31 21.43 -12.12
C TYR A 125 -14.05 20.35 -12.90
N ASN A 126 -13.32 19.63 -13.76
CA ASN A 126 -13.86 18.46 -14.46
C ASN A 126 -14.06 17.34 -13.43
N LEU A 127 -15.18 17.38 -12.71
CA LEU A 127 -15.77 16.18 -12.15
C LEU A 127 -15.97 15.24 -13.34
N GLN A 128 -15.17 14.18 -13.44
CA GLN A 128 -15.41 13.15 -14.45
C GLN A 128 -16.82 12.60 -14.20
N GLN A 129 -17.76 12.96 -15.07
CA GLN A 129 -19.18 12.58 -14.95
C GLN A 129 -19.41 11.10 -15.25
N THR A 130 -18.40 10.39 -15.78
CA THR A 130 -18.57 9.02 -16.26
C THR A 130 -17.37 8.16 -15.87
N ILE A 131 -17.64 7.12 -15.08
CA ILE A 131 -16.70 6.04 -14.80
C ILE A 131 -17.05 4.89 -15.75
N PRO A 132 -16.09 4.34 -16.52
CA PRO A 132 -16.33 3.15 -17.33
C PRO A 132 -16.89 2.00 -16.49
N PHE A 133 -17.93 1.33 -17.00
CA PHE A 133 -18.69 0.32 -16.25
C PHE A 133 -17.83 -0.80 -15.65
N HIS A 134 -16.77 -1.23 -16.35
CA HIS A 134 -15.86 -2.28 -15.89
C HIS A 134 -14.96 -1.88 -14.70
N LEU A 135 -14.96 -0.59 -14.32
CA LEU A 135 -14.23 -0.06 -13.17
C LEU A 135 -15.14 0.18 -11.95
N LEU A 136 -16.45 -0.03 -12.09
CA LEU A 136 -17.37 0.07 -10.97
C LEU A 136 -17.24 -1.16 -10.07
N PRO A 137 -17.34 -0.99 -8.74
CA PRO A 137 -17.46 -2.13 -7.83
C PRO A 137 -18.77 -2.90 -8.09
N GLU A 138 -18.81 -4.19 -7.75
CA GLU A 138 -20.03 -5.01 -7.86
C GLU A 138 -21.23 -4.43 -7.09
N GLN A 139 -20.95 -3.66 -6.03
CA GLN A 139 -21.96 -2.96 -5.25
C GLN A 139 -21.55 -1.50 -5.04
N LEU A 140 -22.43 -0.58 -5.46
CA LEU A 140 -22.30 0.85 -5.21
C LEU A 140 -23.23 1.25 -4.07
N VAL A 141 -22.67 1.74 -2.96
CA VAL A 141 -23.45 2.32 -1.87
C VAL A 141 -23.41 3.84 -2.04
N VAL A 142 -24.56 4.43 -2.35
CA VAL A 142 -24.70 5.88 -2.52
C VAL A 142 -25.31 6.45 -1.25
N HIS A 143 -24.62 7.43 -0.66
CA HIS A 143 -25.19 8.22 0.43
C HIS A 143 -26.07 9.32 -0.17
N ASP A 144 -27.39 9.11 -0.15
CA ASP A 144 -28.39 10.07 -0.64
C ASP A 144 -29.19 10.67 0.52
N PRO A 145 -28.67 11.72 1.19
CA PRO A 145 -29.31 12.31 2.35
C PRO A 145 -30.54 13.15 1.98
N PHE A 146 -30.77 13.40 0.70
CA PHE A 146 -31.86 14.23 0.19
C PHE A 146 -32.92 13.42 -0.57
N ASP A 147 -32.77 12.10 -0.62
CA ASP A 147 -33.69 11.15 -1.26
C ASP A 147 -34.03 11.49 -2.72
N LEU A 148 -33.05 11.99 -3.46
CA LEU A 148 -33.22 12.43 -4.85
C LEU A 148 -33.17 11.28 -5.86
N LEU A 149 -32.74 10.09 -5.45
CA LEU A 149 -32.57 8.92 -6.30
C LEU A 149 -33.75 7.92 -6.24
N ASN A 150 -34.75 8.17 -5.39
CA ASN A 150 -36.01 7.43 -5.39
C ASN A 150 -36.89 7.91 -6.55
N VAL A 151 -37.02 7.07 -7.59
CA VAL A 151 -37.97 7.21 -8.70
C VAL A 151 -39.05 6.15 -8.58
#